data_AF-A0A926F5K5-F1
#
_entry.id   AF-A0A926F5K5-F1
#
_cell.length_a   1.000
_cell.length_b   1.000
_cell.length_c   1.000
_cell.angle_alpha   90.00
_cell.angle_beta   90.00
_cell.angle_gamma   90.00
#
_symmetry.space_group_name_H-M   'P 1'
#
loop_
_entity.id
_entity.type
_entity.pdbx_description
1 polymer ?
#
loop_
_entity_poly.entity_id
_entity_poly.type
_entity_poly.pdbx_seq_one_letter_code
_entity_poly.pdbx_strand_id
1 'polypeptide(L)'
;MVIKKQKSTRYKKTVRLILIFVIIVGSIGLFYSNVLQPPFIHINKGKSLNINRRDSTYIYTENILVTHPPKDTLERMKMMINYYDTAGVSLADLKRQGDITFYYMGFSKNTCATRRFYLENQVHVECNSNETYIGAISIAPIRESPDKWKIGISYNLGTEPDADYIGCKTKNYILYDESGSYFYEKHKDDEIVRYYRELQERKLHIKGE
;
A
#
# COMPACT_ATOMS: atom_id res chain seq x y z
N MET A 1 -60.88 -11.20 -22.45
CA MET A 1 -59.98 -10.19 -21.83
C MET A 1 -59.18 -10.77 -20.66
N VAL A 2 -58.41 -11.86 -20.85
CA VAL A 2 -57.68 -12.56 -19.75
C VAL A 2 -56.18 -12.74 -20.06
N ILE A 3 -55.80 -12.83 -21.34
CA ILE A 3 -54.42 -13.17 -21.78
C ILE A 3 -53.42 -12.02 -21.55
N LYS A 4 -53.84 -10.75 -21.66
CA LYS A 4 -52.94 -9.57 -21.47
C LYS A 4 -52.48 -9.41 -20.01
N LYS A 5 -53.35 -9.72 -19.04
CA LYS A 5 -53.05 -9.54 -17.60
C LYS A 5 -52.01 -10.56 -17.11
N GLN A 6 -52.07 -11.79 -17.62
CA GLN A 6 -51.14 -12.88 -17.25
C GLN A 6 -49.71 -12.65 -17.79
N LYS A 7 -49.55 -12.11 -19.01
CA LYS A 7 -48.24 -11.71 -19.56
C LYS A 7 -47.57 -10.60 -18.73
N SER A 8 -48.34 -9.60 -18.28
CA SER A 8 -47.82 -8.51 -17.44
C SER A 8 -47.35 -9.01 -16.06
N THR A 9 -48.10 -9.91 -15.43
CA THR A 9 -47.70 -10.49 -14.13
C THR A 9 -46.45 -11.36 -14.25
N ARG A 10 -46.31 -12.15 -15.32
CA ARG A 10 -45.11 -12.96 -15.60
C ARG A 10 -43.89 -12.07 -15.84
N TYR A 11 -44.05 -11.02 -16.65
CA TYR A 11 -42.99 -10.04 -16.91
C TYR A 11 -42.53 -9.33 -15.62
N LYS A 12 -43.45 -8.86 -14.78
CA LYS A 12 -43.12 -8.22 -13.48
C LYS A 12 -42.37 -9.17 -12.54
N LYS A 13 -42.73 -10.46 -12.51
CA LYS A 13 -42.01 -11.46 -11.71
C LYS A 13 -40.59 -11.71 -12.23
N THR A 14 -40.42 -11.82 -13.55
CA THR A 14 -39.09 -12.01 -14.18
C THR A 14 -38.18 -10.81 -13.95
N VAL A 15 -38.69 -9.58 -14.13
CA VAL A 15 -37.91 -8.35 -13.87
C VAL A 15 -37.51 -8.25 -12.39
N ARG A 16 -38.42 -8.58 -11.46
CA ARG A 16 -38.10 -8.59 -10.02
C ARG A 16 -37.03 -9.62 -9.67
N LEU A 17 -37.05 -10.79 -10.31
CA LEU A 17 -36.04 -11.83 -10.10
C LEU A 17 -34.66 -11.40 -10.63
N ILE A 18 -34.61 -10.79 -11.82
CA ILE A 18 -33.38 -10.26 -12.40
C ILE A 18 -32.81 -9.15 -11.50
N LEU A 19 -33.66 -8.24 -11.02
CA LEU A 19 -33.24 -7.16 -10.14
C LEU A 19 -32.63 -7.69 -8.83
N ILE A 20 -33.26 -8.70 -8.22
CA ILE A 20 -32.73 -9.35 -7.00
C ILE A 20 -31.38 -10.02 -7.30
N PHE A 21 -31.24 -10.69 -8.44
CA PHE A 21 -29.98 -11.33 -8.83
C PHE A 21 -28.87 -10.30 -9.05
N VAL A 22 -29.15 -9.20 -9.74
CA VAL A 22 -28.20 -8.09 -9.94
C VAL A 22 -27.79 -7.47 -8.61
N ILE A 23 -28.73 -7.30 -7.67
CA ILE A 23 -28.40 -6.78 -6.33
C ILE A 23 -27.52 -7.78 -5.57
N ILE A 24 -27.82 -9.08 -5.59
CA ILE A 24 -27.02 -10.08 -4.88
C ILE A 24 -25.61 -10.18 -5.47
N VAL A 25 -25.48 -10.31 -6.79
CA VAL A 25 -24.17 -10.40 -7.46
C VAL A 25 -23.39 -9.09 -7.33
N GLY A 26 -24.07 -7.94 -7.47
CA GLY A 26 -23.47 -6.62 -7.26
C GLY A 26 -23.02 -6.41 -5.81
N SER A 27 -23.79 -6.90 -4.84
CA SER A 27 -23.41 -6.85 -3.41
C SER A 27 -22.21 -7.74 -3.15
N ILE A 28 -22.18 -8.97 -3.66
CA ILE A 28 -21.03 -9.87 -3.53
C ILE A 28 -19.78 -9.25 -4.18
N GLY A 29 -19.89 -8.66 -5.38
CA GLY A 29 -18.79 -7.94 -6.04
C GLY A 29 -18.31 -6.71 -5.25
N LEU A 30 -19.22 -5.96 -4.64
CA LEU A 30 -18.92 -4.85 -3.74
C LEU A 30 -18.26 -5.32 -2.43
N PHE A 31 -18.64 -6.49 -1.92
CA PHE A 31 -17.98 -7.08 -0.75
C PHE A 31 -16.57 -7.56 -1.10
N TYR A 32 -16.37 -8.26 -2.22
CA TYR A 32 -15.03 -8.69 -2.64
C TYR A 32 -14.09 -7.52 -2.94
N SER A 33 -14.58 -6.41 -3.50
CA SER A 33 -13.78 -5.20 -3.72
C SER A 33 -13.43 -4.46 -2.43
N ASN A 34 -14.30 -4.53 -1.40
CA ASN A 34 -14.02 -3.92 -0.08
C ASN A 34 -13.22 -4.83 0.88
N VAL A 35 -13.14 -6.15 0.63
CA VAL A 35 -12.47 -7.12 1.53
C VAL A 35 -10.95 -7.23 1.31
N LEU A 36 -10.40 -6.65 0.24
CA LEU A 36 -9.02 -6.94 -0.18
C LEU A 36 -7.94 -6.02 0.38
N GLN A 37 -8.29 -4.96 1.11
CA GLN A 37 -7.30 -4.09 1.75
C GLN A 37 -7.50 -4.06 3.27
N PRO A 38 -6.49 -4.41 4.08
CA PRO A 38 -6.59 -4.25 5.53
C PRO A 38 -6.90 -2.79 5.85
N PRO A 39 -7.75 -2.48 6.84
CA PRO A 39 -8.07 -1.10 7.17
C PRO A 39 -6.80 -0.33 7.54
N PHE A 40 -6.47 0.67 6.74
CA PHE A 40 -5.33 1.56 6.94
C PHE A 40 -5.79 2.84 7.66
N ILE A 41 -5.02 3.28 8.65
CA ILE A 41 -5.20 4.58 9.30
C ILE A 41 -3.96 5.41 8.98
N HIS A 42 -4.15 6.41 8.11
CA HIS A 42 -3.08 7.36 7.78
C HIS A 42 -2.89 8.34 8.93
N ILE A 43 -1.68 8.43 9.46
CA ILE A 43 -1.34 9.36 10.54
C ILE A 43 -0.99 10.72 9.93
N ASN A 44 -1.98 11.60 9.81
CA ASN A 44 -1.79 12.96 9.26
C ASN A 44 -0.79 13.81 10.05
N LYS A 45 -0.65 13.56 11.35
CA LYS A 45 0.24 14.29 12.26
C LYS A 45 1.71 13.87 12.15
N GLY A 46 2.00 12.87 11.30
CA GLY A 46 3.34 12.30 11.10
C GLY A 46 4.09 12.82 9.88
N LYS A 47 3.47 13.65 9.03
CA LYS A 47 4.15 14.32 7.91
C LYS A 47 5.18 15.28 8.47
N SER A 48 6.42 14.82 8.56
CA SER A 48 7.54 15.64 9.01
C SER A 48 8.52 15.76 7.85
N LEU A 49 8.78 17.00 7.45
CA LEU A 49 9.98 17.35 6.68
C LEU A 49 11.09 17.49 7.70
N ASN A 50 11.86 16.42 7.91
CA ASN A 50 13.01 16.49 8.81
C ASN A 50 14.21 17.00 8.02
N ILE A 51 14.74 18.16 8.43
CA ILE A 51 15.94 18.75 7.85
C ILE A 51 17.13 18.20 8.64
N ASN A 52 17.84 17.23 8.08
CA ASN A 52 19.11 16.83 8.68
C ASN A 52 20.15 17.93 8.39
N ARG A 53 20.37 18.83 9.36
CA ARG A 53 21.24 20.00 9.26
C ARG A 53 22.70 19.70 8.85
N ARG A 54 23.20 18.46 9.04
CA ARG A 54 24.57 18.12 8.63
C ARG A 54 24.71 17.92 7.12
N ASP A 55 23.70 17.36 6.47
CA ASP A 55 23.77 16.91 5.08
C ASP A 55 22.76 17.61 4.17
N SER A 56 21.96 18.56 4.71
CA SER A 56 20.84 19.19 4.01
C SER A 56 19.85 18.18 3.40
N THR A 57 19.70 17.02 4.05
CA THR A 57 18.78 15.97 3.62
C THR A 57 17.37 16.33 4.06
N TYR A 58 16.46 16.46 3.10
CA TYR A 58 15.03 16.64 3.34
C TYR A 58 14.36 15.28 3.32
N ILE A 59 14.01 14.82 4.51
CA ILE A 59 13.37 13.53 4.72
C ILE A 59 11.87 13.76 4.87
N TYR A 60 11.08 13.21 3.96
CA TYR A 60 9.64 13.15 4.09
C TYR A 60 9.24 11.80 4.70
N THR A 61 8.67 11.85 5.90
CA THR A 61 8.24 10.65 6.64
C THR A 61 6.72 10.63 6.78
N GLU A 62 6.12 9.45 6.56
CA GLU A 62 4.73 9.15 6.88
C GLU A 62 4.62 7.84 7.63
N ASN A 63 3.62 7.71 8.50
CA ASN A 63 3.34 6.49 9.24
C ASN A 63 1.90 6.05 9.02
N ILE A 64 1.71 4.75 8.80
CA ILE A 64 0.43 4.11 8.53
C ILE A 64 0.19 3.02 9.58
N LEU A 65 -0.97 3.04 10.22
CA LEU A 65 -1.41 1.93 11.05
C LEU A 65 -2.24 0.96 10.22
N VAL A 66 -1.91 -0.32 10.30
CA VAL A 66 -2.54 -1.40 9.56
C VAL A 66 -3.34 -2.26 10.52
N THR A 67 -4.63 -2.41 10.25
CA THR A 67 -5.50 -3.30 11.00
C THR A 67 -5.48 -4.68 10.35
N HIS A 68 -5.15 -5.73 11.09
CA HIS A 68 -5.04 -7.10 10.59
C HIS A 68 -4.08 -7.28 9.38
N PRO A 69 -2.79 -6.90 9.51
CA PRO A 69 -1.83 -7.14 8.43
C PRO A 69 -1.68 -8.65 8.13
N PRO A 70 -1.35 -9.03 6.88
CA PRO A 70 -1.06 -10.41 6.54
C PRO A 70 0.01 -11.02 7.45
N LYS A 71 -0.10 -12.33 7.73
CA LYS A 71 0.95 -13.04 8.48
C LYS A 71 2.17 -13.32 7.59
N ASP A 72 1.90 -13.66 6.33
CA ASP A 72 2.93 -13.94 5.34
C ASP A 72 3.73 -12.68 4.98
N THR A 73 5.04 -12.85 4.82
CA THR A 73 5.97 -11.74 4.57
C THR A 73 5.81 -11.18 3.17
N LEU A 74 5.60 -12.03 2.17
CA LEU A 74 5.40 -11.60 0.78
C LEU A 74 4.09 -10.82 0.66
N GLU A 75 3.02 -11.30 1.27
CA GLU A 75 1.72 -10.61 1.29
C GLU A 75 1.78 -9.27 2.03
N ARG A 76 2.59 -9.13 3.10
CA ARG A 76 2.88 -7.82 3.71
C ARG A 76 3.57 -6.87 2.74
N MET A 77 4.56 -7.35 1.98
CA MET A 77 5.25 -6.52 0.98
C MET A 77 4.27 -6.07 -0.11
N LYS A 78 3.47 -6.98 -0.66
CA LYS A 78 2.43 -6.66 -1.66
C LYS A 78 1.44 -5.62 -1.14
N MET A 79 0.97 -5.78 0.10
CA MET A 79 0.10 -4.82 0.78
C MET A 79 0.73 -3.43 0.88
N MET A 80 2.00 -3.33 1.31
CA MET A 80 2.70 -2.04 1.43
C MET A 80 2.89 -1.37 0.07
N ILE A 81 3.25 -2.13 -0.97
CA ILE A 81 3.41 -1.62 -2.34
C ILE A 81 2.08 -1.08 -2.85
N ASN A 82 1.00 -1.85 -2.72
CA ASN A 82 -0.32 -1.47 -3.20
C ASN A 82 -0.86 -0.22 -2.48
N TYR A 83 -0.62 -0.11 -1.16
CA TYR A 83 -0.98 1.10 -0.42
C TYR A 83 -0.17 2.31 -0.89
N TYR A 84 1.15 2.18 -1.01
CA TYR A 84 2.02 3.23 -1.51
C TYR A 84 1.59 3.69 -2.92
N ASP A 85 1.31 2.75 -3.82
CA ASP A 85 0.90 3.02 -5.19
C ASP A 85 -0.48 3.70 -5.30
N THR A 86 -1.30 3.64 -4.24
CA THR A 86 -2.64 4.26 -4.16
C THR A 86 -2.62 5.62 -3.43
N ALA A 87 -1.89 5.71 -2.32
CA ALA A 87 -1.99 6.82 -1.37
C ALA A 87 -0.64 7.52 -1.07
N GLY A 88 0.47 6.94 -1.54
CA GLY A 88 1.81 7.50 -1.37
C GLY A 88 2.11 8.63 -2.35
N VAL A 89 3.22 9.33 -2.08
CA VAL A 89 3.72 10.38 -2.98
C VAL A 89 4.46 9.73 -4.15
N SER A 90 4.04 10.03 -5.38
CA SER A 90 4.67 9.46 -6.57
C SER A 90 6.11 9.94 -6.74
N LEU A 91 6.95 9.16 -7.41
CA LEU A 91 8.33 9.56 -7.73
C LEU A 91 8.37 10.87 -8.55
N ALA A 92 7.43 11.06 -9.46
CA ALA A 92 7.32 12.28 -10.26
C ALA A 92 7.03 13.51 -9.38
N ASP A 93 6.12 13.37 -8.41
CA ASP A 93 5.80 14.45 -7.46
C ASP A 93 6.97 14.73 -6.52
N LEU A 94 7.67 13.69 -6.04
CA LEU A 94 8.90 13.84 -5.25
C LEU A 94 9.97 14.62 -6.02
N LYS A 95 10.22 14.26 -7.29
CA LYS A 95 11.16 14.97 -8.17
C LYS A 95 10.75 16.43 -8.40
N ARG A 96 9.46 16.69 -8.60
CA ARG A 96 8.93 18.04 -8.82
C ARG A 96 9.09 18.94 -7.60
N GLN A 97 9.01 18.38 -6.40
CA GLN A 97 9.20 19.13 -5.16
C GLN A 97 10.66 19.57 -4.96
N GLY A 98 11.63 18.96 -5.67
CA GLY A 98 13.01 19.43 -5.82
C GLY A 98 13.90 19.31 -4.58
N ASP A 99 13.33 19.48 -3.40
CA ASP A 99 14.05 19.54 -2.14
C ASP A 99 14.13 18.15 -1.46
N ILE A 100 13.13 17.28 -1.65
CA ILE A 100 13.08 15.98 -0.96
C ILE A 100 14.14 15.02 -1.49
N THR A 101 15.08 14.64 -0.62
CA THR A 101 16.15 13.69 -0.92
C THR A 101 15.91 12.30 -0.33
N PHE A 102 14.84 12.12 0.45
CA PHE A 102 14.42 10.82 0.95
C PHE A 102 12.93 10.80 1.31
N TYR A 103 12.21 9.80 0.82
CA TYR A 103 10.83 9.51 1.20
C TYR A 103 10.79 8.20 1.99
N TYR A 104 10.01 8.19 3.08
CA TYR A 104 9.83 7.02 3.94
C TYR A 104 8.38 6.91 4.39
N MET A 105 7.77 5.76 4.15
CA MET A 105 6.43 5.40 4.58
C MET A 105 6.50 4.16 5.46
N GLY A 106 6.37 4.34 6.77
CA GLY A 106 6.40 3.28 7.76
C GLY A 106 5.03 2.66 7.98
N PHE A 107 4.98 1.34 8.14
CA PHE A 107 3.76 0.58 8.44
C PHE A 107 3.90 -0.11 9.79
N SER A 108 2.93 0.11 10.67
CA SER A 108 2.84 -0.51 11.98
C SER A 108 1.47 -1.13 12.23
N LYS A 109 1.39 -2.18 13.05
CA LYS A 109 0.12 -2.79 13.46
C LYS A 109 -0.70 -1.79 14.27
N ASN A 110 -2.01 -1.80 14.07
CA ASN A 110 -2.95 -1.00 14.83
C ASN A 110 -3.24 -1.63 16.20
N THR A 111 -2.38 -1.36 17.19
CA THR A 111 -2.48 -1.84 18.58
C THR A 111 -2.82 -0.70 19.53
N CYS A 112 -3.13 -1.02 20.79
CA CYS A 112 -3.34 0.01 21.82
C CYS A 112 -2.09 0.90 21.98
N ALA A 113 -0.89 0.30 22.00
CA ALA A 113 0.36 1.03 22.13
C ALA A 113 0.61 1.97 20.93
N THR A 114 0.46 1.48 19.70
CA THR A 114 0.70 2.30 18.51
C THR A 114 -0.35 3.40 18.33
N ARG A 115 -1.61 3.17 18.74
CA ARG A 115 -2.63 4.24 18.80
C ARG A 115 -2.26 5.33 19.79
N ARG A 116 -1.87 4.95 21.01
CA ARG A 116 -1.45 5.92 22.04
C ARG A 116 -0.24 6.74 21.58
N PHE A 117 0.74 6.08 20.98
CA PHE A 117 1.94 6.73 20.47
C PHE A 117 1.61 7.68 19.30
N TYR A 118 1.00 7.18 18.22
CA TYR A 118 0.85 7.94 16.97
C TYR A 118 -0.39 8.84 16.91
N LEU A 119 -1.51 8.45 17.51
CA LEU A 119 -2.77 9.19 17.42
C LEU A 119 -2.99 10.09 18.64
N GLU A 120 -2.67 9.59 19.83
CA GLU A 120 -2.85 10.31 21.10
C GLU A 120 -1.63 11.15 21.49
N ASN A 121 -0.51 11.03 20.76
CA ASN A 121 0.77 11.73 21.01
C ASN A 121 1.39 11.43 22.38
N GLN A 122 1.15 10.24 22.93
CA GLN A 122 1.79 9.77 24.16
C GLN A 122 3.17 9.20 23.82
N VAL A 123 4.13 10.09 23.54
CA VAL A 123 5.49 9.73 23.07
C VAL A 123 6.33 8.91 24.04
N HIS A 124 5.88 8.78 25.29
CA HIS A 124 6.50 7.93 26.32
C HIS A 124 6.02 6.47 26.25
N VAL A 125 5.00 6.16 25.46
CA VAL A 125 4.52 4.79 25.27
C VAL A 125 5.50 4.03 24.40
N GLU A 126 6.13 3.00 24.99
CA GLU A 126 7.00 2.11 24.25
C GLU A 126 6.18 1.21 23.32
N CYS A 127 6.60 1.17 22.05
CA CYS A 127 6.06 0.24 21.06
C CYS A 127 7.12 -0.82 20.78
N ASN A 128 6.84 -2.06 21.17
CA ASN A 128 7.71 -3.19 20.83
C ASN A 128 7.75 -3.33 19.29
N SER A 129 8.90 -3.04 18.69
CA SER A 129 9.05 -3.06 17.22
C SER A 129 8.91 -4.47 16.65
N ASN A 130 9.26 -5.53 17.38
CA ASN A 130 8.99 -6.91 16.94
C ASN A 130 7.50 -7.20 16.80
N GLU A 131 6.71 -6.70 17.74
CA GLU A 131 5.27 -6.92 17.72
C GLU A 131 4.55 -5.98 16.76
N THR A 132 4.99 -4.73 16.69
CA THR A 132 4.20 -3.65 16.10
C THR A 132 4.70 -3.20 14.74
N TYR A 133 6.00 -3.27 14.44
CA TYR A 133 6.51 -2.81 13.16
C TYR A 133 6.27 -3.87 12.07
N ILE A 134 5.77 -3.45 10.92
CA ILE A 134 5.50 -4.34 9.78
C ILE A 134 6.62 -4.20 8.75
N GLY A 135 7.00 -2.97 8.44
CA GLY A 135 7.91 -2.67 7.34
C GLY A 135 7.77 -1.22 6.89
N ALA A 136 8.47 -0.87 5.81
CA ALA A 136 8.38 0.43 5.19
C ALA A 136 8.62 0.37 3.68
N ILE A 137 8.07 1.36 2.99
CA ILE A 137 8.48 1.74 1.63
C ILE A 137 9.35 2.98 1.74
N SER A 138 10.48 3.00 1.04
CA SER A 138 11.38 4.14 0.98
C SER A 138 11.77 4.45 -0.45
N ILE A 139 11.96 5.72 -0.77
CA ILE A 139 12.38 6.18 -2.09
C ILE A 139 13.52 7.17 -1.92
N ALA A 140 14.62 6.93 -2.63
CA ALA A 140 15.84 7.71 -2.48
C ALA A 140 16.61 7.82 -3.80
N PRO A 141 17.34 8.91 -4.05
CA PRO A 141 18.32 8.96 -5.12
C PRO A 141 19.48 8.00 -4.82
N ILE A 142 20.12 7.50 -5.87
CA ILE A 142 21.34 6.70 -5.78
C ILE A 142 22.52 7.66 -5.66
N ARG A 143 23.37 7.48 -4.63
CA ARG A 143 24.48 8.41 -4.36
C ARG A 143 25.44 8.54 -5.54
N GLU A 144 25.70 7.43 -6.21
CA GLU A 144 26.61 7.35 -7.36
C GLU A 144 25.96 7.82 -8.67
N SER A 145 24.65 8.11 -8.68
CA SER A 145 23.90 8.52 -9.87
C SER A 145 22.63 9.26 -9.43
N PRO A 146 22.69 10.56 -9.11
CA PRO A 146 21.58 11.32 -8.54
C PRO A 146 20.34 11.40 -9.44
N ASP A 147 20.51 11.18 -10.76
CA ASP A 147 19.39 11.09 -11.72
C ASP A 147 18.60 9.76 -11.58
N LYS A 148 19.19 8.77 -10.91
CA LYS A 148 18.60 7.45 -10.68
C LYS A 148 18.06 7.36 -9.27
N TRP A 149 16.89 6.74 -9.16
CA TRP A 149 16.21 6.54 -7.89
C TRP A 149 16.08 5.06 -7.59
N LYS A 150 15.89 4.73 -6.32
CA LYS A 150 15.62 3.38 -5.86
C LYS A 150 14.40 3.39 -4.95
N ILE A 151 13.62 2.31 -5.02
CA ILE A 151 12.60 1.97 -4.03
C ILE A 151 13.14 0.87 -3.14
N GLY A 152 13.12 1.11 -1.83
CA GLY A 152 13.48 0.15 -0.80
C GLY A 152 12.23 -0.35 -0.10
N ILE A 153 12.07 -1.66 -0.02
CA ILE A 153 11.03 -2.32 0.75
C ILE A 153 11.69 -2.95 1.97
N SER A 154 11.48 -2.35 3.13
CA SER A 154 11.89 -2.91 4.42
C SER A 154 10.75 -3.74 4.98
N TYR A 155 11.06 -4.91 5.53
CA TYR A 155 10.07 -5.79 6.14
C TYR A 155 10.62 -6.39 7.42
N ASN A 156 9.75 -6.42 8.43
CA ASN A 156 10.07 -7.00 9.72
C ASN A 156 9.97 -8.53 9.63
N LEU A 157 11.04 -9.21 10.04
CA LEU A 157 11.10 -10.66 10.16
C LEU A 157 10.54 -11.18 11.49
N GLY A 158 10.42 -10.31 12.49
CA GLY A 158 9.99 -10.67 13.83
C GLY A 158 8.53 -11.13 13.87
N THR A 159 8.32 -12.34 14.36
CA THR A 159 7.00 -12.83 14.80
C THR A 159 6.99 -13.23 16.27
N GLU A 160 8.14 -13.20 16.94
CA GLU A 160 8.29 -13.53 18.36
C GLU A 160 8.28 -12.25 19.20
N PRO A 161 7.27 -12.05 20.07
CA PRO A 161 7.14 -10.86 20.92
C PRO A 161 8.32 -10.64 21.87
N ASP A 162 8.88 -11.74 22.40
CA ASP A 162 9.88 -11.74 23.48
C ASP A 162 11.33 -11.77 22.98
N ALA A 163 11.55 -11.82 21.66
CA ALA A 163 12.88 -11.78 21.08
C ALA A 163 13.41 -10.33 21.04
N ASP A 164 14.73 -10.15 21.00
CA ASP A 164 15.33 -8.86 20.67
C ASP A 164 14.97 -8.46 19.23
N TYR A 165 14.75 -7.16 18.98
CA TYR A 165 14.47 -6.68 17.62
C TYR A 165 15.73 -6.80 16.76
N ILE A 166 15.77 -7.85 15.93
CA ILE A 166 16.91 -8.14 15.03
C ILE A 166 16.98 -7.22 13.81
N GLY A 167 16.12 -6.20 13.73
CA GLY A 167 16.05 -5.28 12.62
C GLY A 167 15.17 -5.75 11.47
N CYS A 168 15.08 -4.91 10.44
CA CYS A 168 14.38 -5.23 9.20
C CYS A 168 15.33 -5.70 8.12
N LYS A 169 14.87 -6.65 7.31
CA LYS A 169 15.49 -6.89 6.00
C LYS A 169 14.98 -5.85 5.03
N THR A 170 15.84 -5.43 4.10
CA THR A 170 15.47 -4.47 3.06
C THR A 170 15.81 -5.05 1.70
N LYS A 171 14.82 -5.07 0.80
CA LYS A 171 15.02 -5.33 -0.63
C LYS A 171 15.01 -3.98 -1.35
N ASN A 172 16.09 -3.69 -2.07
CA ASN A 172 16.20 -2.47 -2.87
C ASN A 172 16.03 -2.82 -4.34
N TYR A 173 15.11 -2.13 -4.99
CA TYR A 173 14.91 -2.18 -6.43
C TYR A 173 15.35 -0.85 -7.01
N ILE A 174 16.29 -0.90 -7.96
CA ILE A 174 16.72 0.32 -8.65
C ILE A 174 15.63 0.67 -9.66
N LEU A 175 14.96 1.81 -9.44
CA LEU A 175 13.98 2.37 -10.37
C LEU A 175 14.76 3.04 -11.51
N TYR A 176 15.36 2.22 -12.38
CA TYR A 176 15.75 2.68 -13.71
C TYR A 176 14.45 2.92 -14.47
N ASP A 177 14.09 4.19 -14.66
CA ASP A 177 12.97 4.65 -15.49
C ASP A 177 11.80 3.67 -15.53
N GLU A 178 10.76 3.88 -14.72
CA GLU A 178 9.65 2.93 -14.48
C GLU A 178 8.97 2.41 -15.78
N SER A 179 9.20 3.05 -16.92
CA SER A 179 8.80 2.65 -18.28
C SER A 179 9.74 1.68 -19.03
N GLY A 180 10.92 1.34 -18.49
CA GLY A 180 11.95 0.58 -19.19
C GLY A 180 11.69 -0.93 -19.20
N SER A 181 11.41 -1.50 -20.38
CA SER A 181 11.23 -2.95 -20.58
C SER A 181 12.39 -3.81 -20.06
N TYR A 182 13.61 -3.26 -20.05
CA TYR A 182 14.82 -3.92 -19.55
C TYR A 182 14.78 -4.23 -18.05
N PHE A 183 14.18 -3.34 -17.23
CA PHE A 183 14.09 -3.56 -15.79
C PHE A 183 13.23 -4.78 -15.46
N TYR A 184 12.05 -4.86 -16.08
CA TYR A 184 11.12 -5.97 -15.86
C TYR A 184 11.68 -7.30 -16.37
N GLU A 185 12.35 -7.32 -17.52
CA GLU A 185 12.96 -8.54 -18.05
C GLU A 185 14.09 -9.05 -17.14
N LYS A 186 14.93 -8.14 -16.62
CA LYS A 186 16.03 -8.49 -15.70
C LYS A 186 15.55 -9.10 -14.38
N HIS A 187 14.36 -8.71 -13.93
CA HIS A 187 13.80 -9.09 -12.63
C HIS A 187 12.51 -9.92 -12.77
N LYS A 188 12.29 -10.58 -13.91
CA LYS A 188 11.05 -11.33 -14.18
C LYS A 188 10.74 -12.45 -13.19
N ASP A 189 11.79 -13.02 -12.58
CA ASP A 189 11.67 -14.08 -11.58
C ASP A 189 11.47 -13.53 -10.15
N ASP A 190 11.56 -12.21 -9.95
CA ASP A 190 11.26 -11.58 -8.66
C ASP A 190 9.76 -11.32 -8.55
N GLU A 191 9.13 -12.04 -7.62
CA GLU A 191 7.69 -11.98 -7.35
C GLU A 191 7.17 -10.58 -7.03
N ILE A 192 7.97 -9.74 -6.38
CA ILE A 192 7.59 -8.38 -6.05
C ILE A 192 7.63 -7.49 -7.29
N VAL A 193 8.65 -7.64 -8.13
CA VAL A 193 8.74 -6.90 -9.40
C VAL A 193 7.61 -7.32 -10.35
N ARG A 194 7.32 -8.62 -10.41
CA ARG A 194 6.17 -9.16 -11.16
C ARG A 194 4.86 -8.56 -10.66
N TYR A 195 4.61 -8.57 -9.35
CA TYR A 195 3.42 -7.98 -8.76
C TYR A 195 3.30 -6.47 -9.06
N TYR A 196 4.39 -5.72 -8.95
CA TYR A 196 4.38 -4.28 -9.28
C TYR A 196 4.05 -4.05 -10.77
N ARG A 197 4.58 -4.86 -11.67
CA ARG A 197 4.25 -4.81 -13.10
C ARG A 197 2.76 -5.04 -13.35
N GLU A 198 2.20 -6.09 -12.74
CA GLU A 198 0.78 -6.42 -12.85
C GLU A 198 -0.11 -5.28 -12.31
N LEU A 199 0.30 -4.59 -11.23
CA LEU A 199 -0.40 -3.41 -10.72
C LEU A 199 -0.42 -2.26 -11.73
N GLN A 200 0.71 -1.96 -12.37
CA GLN A 200 0.78 -0.91 -13.39
C GLN A 200 -0.05 -1.24 -14.63
N GLU A 201 -0.02 -2.50 -15.09
CA GLU A 201 -0.83 -2.98 -16.21
C GLU A 201 -2.34 -2.83 -15.92
N ARG A 202 -2.80 -3.16 -14.71
CA ARG A 202 -4.20 -2.95 -14.29
C ARG A 202 -4.61 -1.48 -14.32
N LYS A 203 -3.73 -0.56 -13.90
CA LYS A 203 -3.99 0.88 -13.94
C LYS A 203 -4.16 1.41 -15.37
N LEU A 204 -3.37 0.91 -16.31
CA LEU A 204 -3.48 1.28 -17.72
C LEU A 204 -4.82 0.83 -18.30
N HIS A 205 -5.27 -0.38 -17.97
CA HIS A 205 -6.58 -0.88 -18.41
C HIS A 205 -7.75 -0.04 -17.87
N ILE A 206 -7.70 0.39 -16.60
CA ILE A 206 -8.78 1.20 -16.00
C ILE A 206 -8.82 2.62 -16.58
N LYS A 207 -7.69 3.20 -16.99
CA LYS A 207 -7.65 4.54 -17.60
C LYS A 207 -8.06 4.56 -19.08
N GLY A 208 -8.16 3.39 -19.72
CA GLY A 208 -8.52 3.25 -21.13
C GLY A 208 -10.01 3.01 -21.40
N GLU A 209 -10.84 2.91 -20.36
CA GLU A 209 -12.31 2.87 -20.41
C GLU A 209 -12.91 4.26 -20.11
#